data_AF-A0A0R3XCZ5-F1
#
_entry.id   AF-A0A0R3XCZ5-F1
#
_cell.length_a   1.000
_cell.length_b   1.000
_cell.length_c   1.000
_cell.angle_alpha   90.00
_cell.angle_beta   90.00
_cell.angle_gamma   90.00
#
_symmetry.space_group_name_H-M   'P 1'
#
loop_
_entity.id
_entity.type
_entity.pdbx_description
1 polymer ?
#
loop_
_entity_poly.entity_id
_entity_poly.type
_entity_poly.pdbx_seq_one_letter_code
_entity_poly.pdbx_strand_id
1 'polypeptide(L)'
;MRNLVQVEGLNLRYRSSENTGTLISEENYLEINKEVYFSVALIDPLDRTPCEAVWRYDSQGNRVRVSKRSGHLLPLPTAARILDDLTDPVTAEAGEKDTPAEVVTKATVDFVASPRLETFEEELTRVYAPEEKRQRMPTFWY
;
A
#
# COMPACT_ATOMS: atom_id res chain seq x y z
N MET A 1 3.58 5.89 -19.47
CA MET A 1 3.04 6.65 -18.31
C MET A 1 3.23 8.13 -18.56
N ARG A 2 2.28 8.98 -18.17
CA ARG A 2 2.39 10.45 -18.27
C ARG A 2 2.87 10.99 -16.92
N ASN A 3 3.92 11.81 -16.90
CA ASN A 3 4.50 12.38 -15.68
C ASN A 3 3.81 13.70 -15.33
N LEU A 4 2.53 13.61 -14.95
CA LEU A 4 1.65 14.74 -14.66
C LEU A 4 1.25 14.76 -13.19
N VAL A 5 1.12 15.95 -12.62
CA VAL A 5 0.61 16.19 -11.27
C VAL A 5 -0.43 17.30 -11.29
N GLN A 6 -1.43 17.20 -10.41
CA GLN A 6 -2.40 18.27 -10.15
C GLN A 6 -2.09 18.86 -8.78
N VAL A 7 -2.20 20.19 -8.64
CA VAL A 7 -1.93 20.88 -7.39
C VAL A 7 -3.15 21.72 -7.05
N GLU A 8 -3.75 21.46 -5.89
CA GLU A 8 -4.95 22.14 -5.41
C GLU A 8 -4.78 23.67 -5.45
N GLY A 9 -5.74 24.35 -6.06
CA GLY A 9 -5.74 25.81 -6.17
C GLY A 9 -4.70 26.44 -7.10
N LEU A 10 -3.90 25.66 -7.84
CA LEU A 10 -2.90 26.17 -8.79
C LEU A 10 -3.17 25.72 -10.23
N ASN A 11 -2.63 26.47 -11.19
CA ASN A 11 -2.79 26.22 -12.63
C ASN A 11 -4.27 26.08 -13.05
N LEU A 12 -5.12 26.98 -12.55
CA LEU A 12 -6.56 26.93 -12.76
C LEU A 12 -6.93 27.25 -14.22
N ARG A 13 -7.86 26.49 -14.76
CA ARG A 13 -8.58 26.78 -16.00
C ARG A 13 -10.03 27.11 -15.67
N TYR A 14 -10.54 28.17 -16.27
CA TYR A 14 -11.94 28.55 -16.14
C TYR A 14 -12.74 28.06 -17.34
N ARG A 15 -13.91 27.49 -17.08
CA ARG A 15 -14.90 27.15 -18.11
C ARG A 15 -16.28 27.65 -17.71
N SER A 16 -17.08 28.02 -18.70
CA SER A 16 -18.50 28.33 -18.48
C SER A 16 -19.30 27.03 -18.47
N SER A 17 -20.18 26.86 -17.50
CA SER A 17 -21.18 25.79 -17.51
C SER A 17 -22.14 25.98 -18.68
N GLU A 18 -22.28 24.96 -19.53
CA GLU A 18 -23.14 25.01 -20.72
C GLU A 18 -24.62 25.28 -20.36
N ASN A 19 -25.06 24.86 -19.18
CA ASN A 19 -26.46 24.94 -18.76
C ASN A 19 -26.79 26.20 -17.93
N THR A 20 -25.84 26.69 -17.14
CA THR A 20 -26.10 27.75 -16.13
C THR A 20 -25.33 29.04 -16.40
N GLY A 21 -24.36 29.05 -17.32
CA GLY A 21 -23.48 30.20 -17.56
C GLY A 21 -22.56 30.55 -16.39
N THR A 22 -22.57 29.74 -15.33
CA THR A 22 -21.71 29.93 -14.14
C THR A 22 -20.27 29.61 -14.49
N LEU A 23 -19.35 30.45 -14.03
CA LEU A 23 -17.91 30.22 -14.18
C LEU A 23 -17.47 29.12 -13.19
N ILE A 24 -16.88 28.05 -13.72
CA ILE A 24 -16.31 26.95 -12.95
C ILE A 24 -14.78 27.01 -13.10
N SER A 25 -14.05 26.97 -11.99
CA SER A 25 -12.60 26.82 -11.96
C SER A 25 -12.22 25.36 -11.74
N GLU A 26 -11.28 24.85 -12.53
CA GLU A 26 -10.74 23.48 -12.40
C GLU A 26 -9.21 23.52 -12.47
N GLU A 27 -8.51 22.80 -11.60
CA GLU A 27 -7.05 22.69 -11.61
C GLU A 27 -6.59 21.89 -12.82
N ASN A 28 -5.62 22.43 -13.55
CA ASN A 28 -5.03 21.77 -14.71
C ASN A 28 -3.71 21.07 -14.36
N TYR A 29 -3.35 20.06 -15.14
CA TYR A 29 -2.15 19.26 -14.91
C TYR A 29 -0.85 20.04 -15.18
N LEU A 30 0.17 19.76 -14.37
CA LEU A 30 1.54 20.23 -14.51
C LEU A 30 2.47 19.05 -14.81
N GLU A 31 3.44 19.25 -15.69
CA GLU A 31 4.45 18.25 -16.03
C GLU A 31 5.60 18.26 -15.02
N ILE A 32 5.95 17.08 -14.50
CA ILE A 32 7.00 16.93 -13.48
C ILE A 32 8.39 17.19 -14.07
N ASN A 33 8.67 16.68 -15.28
CA ASN A 33 9.98 16.78 -15.93
C ASN A 33 9.83 17.40 -17.32
N LYS A 34 10.01 18.72 -17.43
CA LYS A 34 10.22 19.37 -18.73
C LYS A 34 11.71 19.51 -18.97
N GLU A 35 12.16 19.23 -20.18
CA GLU A 35 13.58 19.17 -20.59
C GLU A 35 14.38 20.44 -20.29
N VAL A 36 13.72 21.59 -20.09
CA VAL A 36 14.37 22.89 -19.89
C VAL A 36 14.07 23.52 -18.53
N TYR A 37 12.87 23.30 -17.97
CA TYR A 37 12.47 23.84 -16.66
C TYR A 37 11.51 22.87 -15.95
N PHE A 38 11.77 22.59 -14.67
CA PHE A 38 10.82 21.84 -13.85
C PHE A 38 9.61 22.73 -13.53
N SER A 39 8.40 22.31 -13.92
CA SER A 39 7.17 23.04 -13.57
C SER A 39 6.82 22.92 -12.08
N VAL A 40 7.37 21.91 -11.40
CA VAL A 40 7.15 21.60 -9.99
C VAL A 40 8.45 21.12 -9.33
N ALA A 41 8.61 21.41 -8.05
CA ALA A 41 9.76 20.97 -7.26
C ALA A 41 9.35 20.67 -5.82
N LEU A 42 10.10 19.79 -5.15
CA LEU A 42 9.95 19.57 -3.72
C LEU A 42 10.58 20.72 -2.96
N ILE A 43 10.06 21.01 -1.77
CA ILE A 43 10.53 22.10 -0.91
C ILE A 43 11.40 21.53 0.20
N ASP A 44 12.55 22.15 0.45
CA ASP A 44 13.43 21.81 1.56
C ASP A 44 12.82 22.34 2.88
N PRO A 45 12.60 21.49 3.91
CA PRO A 45 12.02 21.93 5.17
C PRO A 45 12.91 22.91 5.94
N LEU A 46 14.22 22.95 5.67
CA LEU A 46 15.16 23.84 6.37
C LEU A 46 14.91 25.32 6.01
N ASP A 47 14.79 25.62 4.72
CA ASP A 47 14.75 27.00 4.22
C ASP A 47 13.53 27.34 3.35
N ARG A 48 12.63 26.36 3.14
CA ARG A 48 11.41 26.49 2.35
C ARG A 48 11.65 26.88 0.89
N THR A 49 12.81 26.53 0.35
CA THR A 49 13.14 26.75 -1.06
C THR A 49 13.03 25.46 -1.89
N PRO A 50 12.83 25.56 -3.21
CA PRO A 50 12.86 24.41 -4.11
C PRO A 50 14.18 23.62 -4.01
N CYS A 51 14.10 22.29 -4.02
CA CYS A 51 15.26 21.42 -3.92
C CYS A 51 15.14 20.16 -4.80
N GLU A 52 16.30 19.64 -5.21
CA GLU A 52 16.42 18.34 -5.87
C GLU A 52 16.50 17.24 -4.79
N ALA A 53 15.65 16.23 -4.90
CA ALA A 53 15.57 15.14 -3.95
C ALA A 53 16.28 13.88 -4.45
N VAL A 54 17.03 13.23 -3.57
CA VAL A 54 17.74 11.97 -3.86
C VAL A 54 17.41 10.90 -2.83
N TRP A 55 17.38 9.63 -3.27
CA TRP A 55 17.17 8.50 -2.38
C TRP A 55 18.49 8.05 -1.75
N ARG A 56 18.48 7.84 -0.43
CA ARG A 56 19.60 7.28 0.35
C ARG A 56 19.06 6.24 1.34
N TYR A 57 19.97 5.53 2.01
CA TYR A 57 19.63 4.63 3.12
C TYR A 57 20.09 5.25 4.43
N ASP A 58 19.25 5.17 5.46
CA ASP A 58 19.62 5.55 6.81
C ASP A 58 20.45 4.45 7.49
N SER A 59 20.88 4.67 8.74
CA SER A 59 21.65 3.70 9.53
C SER A 59 20.87 2.42 9.86
N GLN A 60 19.53 2.45 9.78
CA GLN A 60 18.65 1.31 10.01
C GLN A 60 18.36 0.52 8.72
N GLY A 61 18.90 0.98 7.57
CA GLY A 61 18.66 0.38 6.26
C GLY A 61 17.35 0.82 5.60
N ASN A 62 16.64 1.81 6.14
CA ASN A 62 15.43 2.34 5.53
C ASN A 62 15.78 3.27 4.37
N ARG A 63 15.03 3.15 3.27
CA ARG A 63 15.18 4.03 2.11
C ARG A 63 14.49 5.37 2.38
N VAL A 64 15.29 6.43 2.53
CA VAL A 64 14.82 7.79 2.83
C VAL A 64 15.13 8.73 1.68
N ARG A 65 14.27 9.74 1.50
CA ARG A 65 14.49 10.81 0.53
C ARG A 65 15.15 12.00 1.24
N VAL A 66 16.23 12.52 0.67
CA VAL A 66 16.96 13.66 1.24
C VAL A 66 17.14 14.76 0.21
N SER A 67 17.20 16.01 0.68
CA SER A 67 17.60 17.15 -0.13
C SER A 67 19.07 17.01 -0.52
N LYS A 68 19.38 17.09 -1.81
CA LYS A 68 20.75 16.99 -2.32
C LYS A 68 21.64 18.14 -1.81
N ARG A 69 21.04 19.31 -1.57
CA ARG A 69 21.75 20.53 -1.16
C ARG A 69 21.99 20.58 0.34
N SER A 70 20.95 20.40 1.17
CA SER A 70 21.05 20.55 2.63
C SER A 70 21.30 19.23 3.37
N GLY A 71 21.10 18.09 2.70
CA GLY A 71 21.13 16.77 3.33
C GLY A 71 19.93 16.49 4.25
N HIS A 72 18.98 17.42 4.39
CA HIS A 72 17.82 17.23 5.25
C HIS A 72 16.89 16.15 4.70
N LEU A 73 16.26 15.43 5.62
CA LEU A 73 15.27 14.41 5.29
C LEU A 73 14.01 15.09 4.76
N LEU A 74 13.53 14.62 3.61
CA LEU A 74 12.29 15.07 2.97
C LEU A 74 11.20 14.04 3.26
N PRO A 75 10.41 14.22 4.34
CA PRO A 75 9.47 13.20 4.80
C PRO A 75 8.45 12.88 3.72
N LEU A 76 7.97 11.63 3.72
CA LEU A 76 6.82 11.25 2.92
C LEU A 76 5.56 11.86 3.55
N PRO A 77 4.61 12.34 2.73
CA PRO A 77 3.34 12.84 3.25
C PRO A 77 2.53 11.69 3.85
N THR A 78 1.62 12.00 4.77
CA THR A 78 0.72 11.01 5.38
C THR A 78 -0.03 10.20 4.33
N ALA A 79 -0.47 10.83 3.23
CA ALA A 79 -1.16 10.17 2.14
C ALA A 79 -0.34 9.04 1.47
N ALA A 80 0.99 9.05 1.60
CA ALA A 80 1.84 7.98 1.05
C ALA A 80 1.69 6.64 1.79
N ARG A 81 1.01 6.61 2.94
CA ARG A 81 0.69 5.37 3.68
C ARG A 81 -0.65 4.75 3.27
N ILE A 82 -1.47 5.49 2.53
CA ILE A 82 -2.77 5.00 2.06
C ILE A 82 -2.48 3.88 1.04
N LEU A 83 -3.16 2.75 1.21
CA LEU A 83 -3.02 1.58 0.35
C LEU A 83 -3.78 1.76 -0.97
N ASP A 84 -3.57 0.84 -1.91
CA ASP A 84 -4.19 0.89 -3.25
C ASP A 84 -5.73 0.85 -3.20
N ASP A 85 -6.30 0.31 -2.12
CA ASP A 85 -7.74 0.24 -1.86
C ASP A 85 -8.30 1.50 -1.17
N LEU A 86 -7.48 2.56 -1.06
CA LEU A 86 -7.78 3.82 -0.37
C LEU A 86 -7.94 3.69 1.15
N THR A 87 -7.50 2.57 1.74
CA THR A 87 -7.53 2.36 3.18
C THR A 87 -6.28 2.94 3.84
N ASP A 88 -6.45 3.70 4.92
CA ASP A 88 -5.34 4.06 5.82
C ASP A 88 -5.24 2.99 6.92
N PRO A 89 -4.16 2.18 6.94
CA PRO A 89 -4.03 1.06 7.88
C PRO A 89 -3.96 1.49 9.35
N VAL A 90 -3.62 2.75 9.63
CA VAL A 90 -3.55 3.27 11.01
C VAL A 90 -4.94 3.59 11.55
N THR A 91 -5.87 3.99 10.67
CA THR A 91 -7.23 4.41 11.06
C THR A 91 -8.29 3.36 10.68
N ALA A 92 -7.89 2.26 10.04
CA ALA A 92 -8.80 1.20 9.66
C ALA A 92 -9.41 0.55 10.91
N GLU A 93 -10.74 0.50 10.95
CA GLU A 93 -11.49 -0.20 12.00
C GLU A 93 -11.80 -1.62 11.53
N ALA A 94 -11.62 -2.59 12.43
CA ALA A 94 -11.97 -3.97 12.15
C ALA A 94 -13.49 -4.12 12.11
N GLY A 95 -14.02 -4.65 11.01
CA GLY A 95 -15.42 -4.99 10.86
C GLY A 95 -15.82 -6.23 11.68
N GLU A 96 -17.12 -6.49 11.76
CA GLU A 96 -17.68 -7.64 12.50
C GLU A 96 -17.14 -9.00 12.00
N LYS A 97 -16.80 -9.07 10.72
CA LYS A 97 -16.28 -10.29 10.07
C LYS A 97 -14.75 -10.35 10.02
N ASP A 98 -14.06 -9.34 10.53
CA ASP A 98 -12.60 -9.32 10.54
C ASP A 98 -12.07 -10.13 11.72
N THR A 99 -10.98 -10.86 11.47
CA THR A 99 -10.38 -11.70 12.51
C THR A 99 -9.47 -10.83 13.39
N PRO A 100 -9.62 -10.85 14.73
CA PRO A 100 -8.79 -10.05 15.62
C PRO A 100 -7.32 -10.48 15.58
N ALA A 101 -6.41 -9.52 15.75
CA ALA A 101 -4.96 -9.72 15.63
C ALA A 101 -4.44 -10.84 16.55
N GLU A 102 -4.99 -10.98 17.75
CA GLU A 102 -4.61 -12.01 18.73
C GLU A 102 -4.89 -13.44 18.22
N VAL A 103 -5.96 -13.63 17.45
CA VAL A 103 -6.32 -14.95 16.89
C VAL A 103 -5.45 -15.26 15.68
N VAL A 104 -5.18 -14.26 14.83
CA VAL A 104 -4.35 -14.44 13.62
C VAL A 104 -2.88 -14.71 13.97
N THR A 105 -2.34 -14.03 14.98
CA THR A 105 -0.93 -14.17 15.37
C THR A 105 -0.66 -15.39 16.25
N LYS A 106 -1.71 -16.07 16.72
CA LYS A 106 -1.58 -17.29 17.52
C LYS A 106 -0.97 -18.42 16.68
N ALA A 107 0.22 -18.86 17.05
CA ALA A 107 0.82 -20.06 16.49
C ALA A 107 0.01 -21.30 16.91
N THR A 108 -0.68 -21.92 15.95
CA THR A 108 -1.48 -23.14 16.17
C THR A 108 -0.78 -24.40 15.67
N VAL A 109 0.19 -24.26 14.79
CA VAL A 109 0.99 -25.38 14.26
C VAL A 109 2.38 -25.32 14.89
N ASP A 110 2.72 -26.35 15.64
CA ASP A 110 4.05 -26.55 16.19
C ASP A 110 4.91 -27.28 15.15
N PHE A 111 5.74 -26.52 14.43
CA PHE A 111 6.68 -27.06 13.46
C PHE A 111 7.98 -27.60 14.09
N VAL A 112 8.16 -27.46 15.41
CA VAL A 112 9.35 -27.90 16.16
C VAL A 112 9.14 -29.29 16.76
N ALA A 113 7.92 -29.60 17.20
CA ALA A 113 7.54 -30.97 17.59
C ALA A 113 7.69 -31.95 16.41
N SER A 114 7.96 -33.24 16.70
CA SER A 114 8.02 -34.26 15.65
C SER A 114 6.72 -34.25 14.84
N PRO A 115 6.75 -33.88 13.56
CA PRO A 115 5.54 -33.79 12.77
C PRO A 115 4.93 -35.18 12.66
N ARG A 116 3.63 -35.30 12.93
CA ARG A 116 2.91 -36.50 12.54
C ARG A 116 2.94 -36.57 11.02
N LEU A 117 3.38 -37.70 10.49
CA LEU A 117 3.35 -38.00 9.05
C LEU A 117 1.91 -38.40 8.66
N GLU A 118 0.98 -37.46 8.81
CA GLU A 118 -0.42 -37.62 8.43
C GLU A 118 -0.84 -36.43 7.56
N THR A 119 -1.82 -36.63 6.67
CA THR A 119 -2.41 -35.52 5.90
C THR A 119 -3.40 -34.71 6.75
N PHE A 120 -3.76 -33.53 6.27
CA PHE A 120 -4.79 -32.70 6.92
C PHE A 120 -6.13 -33.45 7.04
N GLU A 121 -6.53 -34.19 6.01
CA GLU A 121 -7.75 -34.99 6.02
C GLU A 121 -7.68 -36.14 7.02
N GLU A 122 -6.52 -36.80 7.14
CA GLU A 122 -6.29 -37.86 8.11
C GLU A 122 -6.38 -37.33 9.54
N GLU A 123 -5.77 -36.17 9.81
CA GLU A 123 -5.87 -35.49 11.11
C GLU A 123 -7.32 -35.13 11.45
N LEU A 124 -8.05 -34.50 10.52
CA LEU A 124 -9.46 -34.15 10.73
C LEU A 124 -10.33 -35.39 10.98
N THR A 125 -10.09 -36.47 10.23
CA THR A 125 -10.81 -37.72 10.42
C THR A 125 -10.55 -38.29 11.80
N ARG A 126 -9.29 -38.28 12.25
CA ARG A 126 -8.88 -38.73 13.59
C ARG A 126 -9.50 -37.90 14.72
N VAL A 127 -9.66 -36.60 14.54
CA VAL A 127 -10.15 -35.68 15.60
C VAL A 127 -11.67 -35.57 15.63
N TYR A 128 -12.31 -35.50 14.47
CA TYR A 128 -13.72 -35.10 14.34
C TYR A 128 -14.63 -36.17 13.74
N ALA A 129 -14.10 -37.14 12.99
CA ALA A 129 -14.94 -38.11 12.29
C ALA A 129 -15.20 -39.39 13.12
N PRO A 130 -16.36 -40.03 12.94
CA PRO A 130 -16.58 -41.40 13.41
C PRO A 130 -15.61 -42.37 12.73
N GLU A 131 -15.24 -43.46 13.41
CA GLU A 131 -14.37 -44.49 12.82
C GLU A 131 -14.96 -45.07 11.52
N GLU A 132 -14.28 -44.82 10.40
CA GLU A 132 -14.63 -45.37 9.08
C GLU A 132 -14.08 -46.80 8.95
N LYS A 133 -14.98 -47.77 8.84
CA LYS A 133 -14.61 -49.20 8.72
C LYS A 133 -14.45 -49.66 7.27
N ARG A 134 -14.79 -48.83 6.29
CA ARG A 134 -14.74 -49.17 4.86
C ARG A 134 -13.34 -48.91 4.30
N GLN A 135 -12.84 -49.83 3.48
CA GLN A 135 -11.59 -49.64 2.72
C GLN A 135 -11.90 -49.14 1.30
N ARG A 136 -11.06 -48.23 0.79
CA ARG A 136 -11.18 -47.74 -0.59
C ARG A 136 -10.88 -48.88 -1.58
N MET A 137 -11.77 -49.07 -2.54
CA MET A 137 -11.59 -50.03 -3.63
C MET A 137 -10.59 -49.47 -4.67
N PRO A 138 -9.79 -50.33 -5.31
CA PRO A 138 -8.86 -49.91 -6.36
C PRO A 138 -9.61 -49.28 -7.54
N THR A 139 -9.05 -48.20 -8.10
CA THR A 139 -9.61 -47.45 -9.23
C THR A 139 -8.53 -47.26 -10.31
N PHE A 140 -8.92 -47.29 -11.58
CA PHE A 140 -8.01 -47.06 -12.71
C PHE A 140 -7.91 -45.56 -13.02
N TRP A 141 -6.71 -45.10 -13.36
CA TRP A 141 -6.42 -43.74 -13.81
C TRP A 141 -5.76 -43.85 -15.20
N TYR A 142 -6.32 -43.18 -16.21
CA TYR A 142 -5.88 -43.22 -17.61
C TYR A 142 -5.80 -41.82 -18.22
#